data_AF-A0AAU3Z894-F1
#
_entry.id   AF-A0AAU3Z894-F1
#
_cell.length_a   1.000
_cell.length_b   1.000
_cell.length_c   1.000
_cell.angle_alpha   90.00
_cell.angle_beta   90.00
_cell.angle_gamma   90.00
#
_symmetry.space_group_name_H-M   'P 1'
#
loop_
_entity.id
_entity.type
_entity.pdbx_description
1 polymer ?
#
loop_
_entity_poly.entity_id
_entity_poly.type
_entity_poly.pdbx_seq_one_letter_code
_entity_poly.pdbx_strand_id
1 'polypeptide(L)'
;MDQSSASSRIAGAVRDLASEVVFALQSEDHLSTVCGAAGIGEDDRTGIAAVRVIGADLLLPSLLYGRDPHPGDMAVLQRAVIDFPPRAGAPAASAWSHWAMASALGTPRMDDAVLEPDTAWLEQAPWQAFTHQLSVLAPLARPASASAVNRVASHRPADVARGFVRAVRRRDWLQTARAGRWLATLDRVPDTLGLAAGLDFVQLMGGQDPRVALHLRAAGLIRSGQAR
;
A
#
# COMPACT_ATOMS: atom_id res chain seq x y z
N MET A 1 22.49 19.84 -7.72
CA MET A 1 21.79 20.33 -6.52
C MET A 1 20.26 20.19 -6.66
N ASP A 2 19.71 20.02 -7.87
CA ASP A 2 18.27 19.95 -8.13
C ASP A 2 17.56 18.66 -7.71
N GLN A 3 18.26 17.52 -7.72
CA GLN A 3 17.67 16.21 -7.41
C GLN A 3 17.23 16.09 -5.94
N SER A 4 17.95 16.72 -5.01
CA SER A 4 17.63 16.73 -3.58
C SER A 4 16.38 17.57 -3.28
N SER A 5 16.23 18.72 -3.93
CA SER A 5 15.04 19.56 -3.84
C SER A 5 13.80 18.88 -4.44
N ALA A 6 13.94 18.23 -5.60
CA ALA A 6 12.86 17.45 -6.20
C ALA A 6 12.44 16.26 -5.32
N SER A 7 13.40 15.53 -4.75
CA SER A 7 13.12 14.41 -3.84
C SER A 7 12.42 14.87 -2.56
N SER A 8 12.81 16.02 -2.01
CA SER A 8 12.15 16.62 -0.83
C SER A 8 10.71 17.05 -1.13
N ARG A 9 10.45 17.64 -2.31
CA ARG A 9 9.09 18.02 -2.73
C ARG A 9 8.17 16.81 -2.89
N ILE A 10 8.65 15.76 -3.55
CA ILE A 10 7.90 14.50 -3.68
C ILE A 10 7.64 13.89 -2.29
N ALA A 11 8.64 13.87 -1.41
CA ALA A 11 8.46 13.35 -0.05
C ALA A 11 7.40 14.12 0.75
N GLY A 12 7.31 15.44 0.59
CA GLY A 12 6.24 16.28 1.14
C GLY A 12 4.87 15.88 0.59
N ALA A 13 4.72 15.89 -0.74
CA ALA A 13 3.47 15.53 -1.41
C ALA A 13 2.98 14.11 -1.05
N VAL A 14 3.90 13.15 -0.89
CA VAL A 14 3.56 11.79 -0.43
C VAL A 14 3.03 11.79 1.01
N ARG A 15 3.59 12.62 1.89
CA ARG A 15 3.10 12.74 3.28
C ARG A 15 1.72 13.38 3.33
N ASP A 16 1.51 14.43 2.55
CA ASP A 16 0.22 15.13 2.49
C ASP A 16 -0.85 14.18 1.95
N LEU A 17 -0.57 13.51 0.82
CA LEU A 17 -1.47 12.52 0.25
C LEU A 17 -1.75 11.34 1.19
N ALA A 18 -0.73 10.82 1.89
CA ALA A 18 -0.94 9.75 2.87
C ALA A 18 -1.82 10.22 4.05
N SER A 19 -1.73 11.49 4.45
CA SER A 19 -2.58 12.06 5.50
C SER A 19 -4.04 12.11 5.06
N GLU A 20 -4.29 12.54 3.82
CA GLU A 20 -5.65 12.57 3.26
C GLU A 20 -6.25 11.16 3.11
N VAL A 21 -5.46 10.17 2.70
CA VAL A 21 -5.93 8.77 2.69
C VAL A 21 -6.26 8.29 4.11
N VAL A 22 -5.42 8.60 5.11
CA VAL A 22 -5.70 8.25 6.51
C VAL A 22 -7.00 8.90 6.99
N PHE A 23 -7.21 10.17 6.66
CA PHE A 23 -8.43 10.90 7.00
C PHE A 23 -9.67 10.26 6.35
N ALA A 24 -9.58 9.87 5.08
CA ALA A 24 -10.63 9.14 4.38
C ALA A 24 -10.90 7.74 4.98
N LEU A 25 -9.87 7.05 5.51
CA LEU A 25 -10.03 5.78 6.25
C LEU A 25 -10.58 5.94 7.68
N GLN A 26 -10.60 7.16 8.21
CA GLN A 26 -11.22 7.46 9.51
C GLN A 26 -12.66 7.91 9.35
N SER A 27 -12.93 8.63 8.28
CA SER A 27 -14.24 9.21 7.99
C SER A 27 -15.06 8.22 7.17
N GLU A 28 -15.94 7.47 7.84
CA GLU A 28 -16.90 6.59 7.16
C GLU A 28 -17.83 7.35 6.21
N ASP A 29 -17.87 8.69 6.23
CA ASP A 29 -18.90 9.49 5.56
C ASP A 29 -18.36 10.50 4.53
N HIS A 30 -17.04 10.59 4.33
CA HIS A 30 -16.47 11.62 3.45
C HIS A 30 -16.19 11.08 2.04
N LEU A 31 -17.13 11.36 1.15
CA LEU A 31 -17.02 11.23 -0.31
C LEU A 31 -16.06 12.27 -0.95
N SER A 32 -15.21 12.93 -0.15
CA SER A 32 -14.30 13.96 -0.65
C SER A 32 -13.15 13.32 -1.42
N THR A 33 -12.91 13.83 -2.63
CA THR A 33 -11.74 13.50 -3.47
C THR A 33 -10.44 13.60 -2.65
N VAL A 34 -9.74 12.49 -2.47
CA VAL A 34 -8.48 12.45 -1.70
C VAL A 34 -7.42 13.33 -2.37
N CYS A 35 -7.29 13.23 -3.69
CA CYS A 35 -6.38 14.08 -4.46
C CYS A 35 -6.79 15.56 -4.40
N GLY A 36 -8.09 15.86 -4.42
CA GLY A 36 -8.60 17.23 -4.33
C GLY A 36 -8.27 17.87 -2.97
N ALA A 37 -8.44 17.12 -1.88
CA ALA A 37 -8.06 17.56 -0.54
C ALA A 37 -6.54 17.75 -0.38
N ALA A 38 -5.75 16.89 -1.03
CA ALA A 38 -4.29 17.02 -1.09
C ALA A 38 -3.80 18.13 -2.04
N GLY A 39 -4.70 18.85 -2.73
CA GLY A 39 -4.35 19.88 -3.71
C GLY A 39 -3.72 19.36 -5.01
N ILE A 40 -3.89 18.08 -5.32
CA ILE A 40 -3.33 17.42 -6.50
C ILE A 40 -4.31 17.57 -7.68
N GLY A 41 -3.93 18.40 -8.64
CA GLY A 41 -4.62 18.53 -9.93
C GLY A 41 -3.99 17.69 -11.04
N GLU A 42 -4.65 17.64 -12.19
CA GLU A 42 -4.19 16.86 -13.37
C GLU A 42 -2.86 17.35 -13.96
N ASP A 43 -2.49 18.62 -13.74
CA ASP A 43 -1.24 19.20 -14.22
C ASP A 43 -0.10 19.14 -13.19
N ASP A 44 -0.38 18.69 -11.95
CA ASP A 44 0.61 18.60 -10.90
C ASP A 44 1.45 17.32 -11.02
N ARG A 45 2.54 17.40 -11.77
CA ARG A 45 3.49 16.27 -11.90
C ARG A 45 4.06 15.78 -10.57
N THR A 46 4.20 16.65 -9.57
CA THR A 46 4.75 16.23 -8.25
C THR A 46 3.71 15.42 -7.50
N GLY A 47 2.46 15.86 -7.50
CA GLY A 47 1.33 15.12 -6.98
C GLY A 47 1.10 13.79 -7.69
N ILE A 48 1.16 13.75 -9.03
CA ILE A 48 1.04 12.47 -9.78
C ILE A 48 2.19 11.52 -9.42
N ALA A 49 3.42 12.03 -9.24
CA ALA A 49 4.55 11.22 -8.75
C ALA A 49 4.32 10.73 -7.31
N ALA A 50 3.69 11.52 -6.45
CA ALA A 50 3.29 11.08 -5.11
C ALA A 50 2.22 9.99 -5.15
N VAL A 51 1.23 10.11 -6.05
CA VAL A 51 0.23 9.06 -6.31
C VAL A 51 0.89 7.78 -6.78
N ARG A 52 1.93 7.84 -7.62
CA ARG A 52 2.71 6.65 -8.01
C ARG A 52 3.38 5.95 -6.83
N VAL A 53 3.78 6.70 -5.79
CA VAL A 53 4.41 6.18 -4.57
C VAL A 53 3.38 5.58 -3.61
N ILE A 54 2.23 6.25 -3.44
CA ILE A 54 1.10 5.72 -2.65
C ILE A 54 0.51 4.48 -3.33
N GLY A 55 0.43 4.50 -4.65
CA GLY A 55 -0.04 3.40 -5.47
C GLY A 55 -1.53 3.13 -5.31
N ALA A 56 -1.89 1.85 -5.30
CA ALA A 56 -3.28 1.40 -5.19
C ALA A 56 -3.95 1.83 -3.87
N ASP A 57 -3.18 2.24 -2.87
CA ASP A 57 -3.71 2.71 -1.60
C ASP A 57 -4.50 4.02 -1.72
N LEU A 58 -4.35 4.77 -2.82
CA LEU A 58 -5.19 5.94 -3.10
C LEU A 58 -6.69 5.58 -3.11
N LEU A 59 -7.05 4.40 -3.64
CA LEU A 59 -8.42 3.93 -3.72
C LEU A 59 -8.80 2.99 -2.57
N LEU A 60 -7.88 2.76 -1.62
CA LEU A 60 -8.11 1.86 -0.49
C LEU A 60 -9.35 2.22 0.34
N PRO A 61 -9.65 3.50 0.64
CA PRO A 61 -10.86 3.84 1.39
C PRO A 61 -12.12 3.30 0.70
N SER A 62 -12.30 3.59 -0.59
CA SER A 62 -13.45 3.13 -1.38
C SER A 62 -13.50 1.61 -1.46
N LEU A 63 -12.35 0.96 -1.66
CA LEU A 63 -12.25 -0.50 -1.70
C LEU A 63 -12.66 -1.15 -0.38
N LEU A 64 -12.18 -0.67 0.77
CA LEU A 64 -12.50 -1.26 2.07
C LEU A 64 -13.96 -0.97 2.48
N TYR A 65 -14.52 0.18 2.10
CA TYR A 65 -15.92 0.50 2.39
C TYR A 65 -16.92 -0.03 1.35
N GLY A 66 -16.46 -0.69 0.29
CA GLY A 66 -17.30 -1.22 -0.79
C GLY A 66 -18.06 -0.13 -1.54
N ARG A 67 -17.41 0.99 -1.84
CA ARG A 67 -17.98 2.16 -2.52
C ARG A 67 -17.28 2.42 -3.85
N ASP A 68 -17.98 3.07 -4.76
CA ASP A 68 -17.38 3.54 -6.00
C ASP A 68 -16.34 4.64 -5.71
N PRO A 69 -15.11 4.53 -6.23
CA PRO A 69 -14.12 5.58 -6.06
C PRO A 69 -14.51 6.87 -6.75
N HIS A 70 -14.11 8.01 -6.19
CA HIS A 70 -14.40 9.30 -6.78
C HIS A 70 -13.74 9.43 -8.17
N PRO A 71 -14.44 9.92 -9.21
CA PRO A 71 -13.89 10.01 -10.57
C PRO A 71 -12.59 10.82 -10.68
N GLY A 72 -12.41 11.84 -9.83
CA GLY A 72 -11.17 12.62 -9.77
C GLY A 72 -9.97 11.80 -9.29
N ASP A 73 -10.11 10.99 -8.25
CA ASP A 73 -9.02 10.13 -7.74
C ASP A 73 -8.69 9.03 -8.76
N MET A 74 -9.71 8.50 -9.44
CA MET A 74 -9.56 7.57 -10.56
C MET A 74 -8.76 8.19 -11.71
N ALA A 75 -9.08 9.42 -12.11
CA ALA A 75 -8.39 10.12 -13.21
C ALA A 75 -6.91 10.37 -12.87
N VAL A 76 -6.60 10.80 -11.64
CA VAL A 76 -5.22 11.02 -11.21
C VAL A 76 -4.45 9.70 -11.11
N LEU A 77 -5.06 8.63 -10.60
CA LEU A 77 -4.43 7.30 -10.57
C LEU A 77 -4.19 6.76 -11.99
N GLN A 78 -5.16 6.92 -12.89
CA GLN A 78 -5.01 6.56 -14.30
C GLN A 78 -3.86 7.31 -14.96
N ARG A 79 -3.73 8.62 -14.69
CA ARG A 79 -2.59 9.41 -15.14
C ARG A 79 -1.26 8.89 -14.58
N ALA A 80 -1.21 8.54 -13.29
CA ALA A 80 -0.01 7.97 -12.68
C ALA A 80 0.40 6.61 -13.29
N VAL A 81 -0.58 5.79 -13.70
CA VAL A 81 -0.34 4.55 -14.44
C VAL A 81 0.27 4.87 -15.81
N ILE A 82 -0.31 5.81 -16.57
CA ILE A 82 0.15 6.18 -17.91
C ILE A 82 1.53 6.83 -17.91
N ASP A 83 1.77 7.77 -16.99
CA ASP A 83 2.98 8.61 -16.98
C ASP A 83 4.19 7.91 -16.35
N PHE A 84 3.96 6.92 -15.48
CA PHE A 84 5.00 6.21 -14.75
C PHE A 84 4.96 4.67 -14.94
N PRO A 85 5.07 4.18 -16.18
CA PRO A 85 5.19 2.75 -16.44
C PRO A 85 6.53 2.21 -15.88
N PRO A 86 6.59 0.93 -15.48
CA PRO A 86 7.85 0.30 -15.13
C PRO A 86 8.81 0.35 -16.33
N ARG A 87 10.06 0.76 -16.09
CA ARG A 87 11.10 0.72 -17.13
C ARG A 87 11.47 -0.73 -17.44
N ALA A 88 11.98 -0.99 -18.65
CA ALA A 88 12.59 -2.27 -18.96
C ALA A 88 13.71 -2.58 -17.94
N GLY A 89 13.69 -3.79 -17.36
CA GLY A 89 14.62 -4.19 -16.31
C GLY A 89 14.37 -3.56 -14.93
N ALA A 90 13.23 -2.88 -14.73
CA ALA A 90 12.85 -2.42 -13.39
C ALA A 90 12.70 -3.61 -12.42
N PRO A 91 12.94 -3.39 -11.11
CA PRO A 91 12.72 -4.43 -10.11
C PRO A 91 11.31 -5.00 -10.20
N ALA A 92 11.15 -6.30 -9.97
CA ALA A 92 9.85 -6.97 -10.07
C ALA A 92 8.78 -6.35 -9.16
N ALA A 93 9.17 -5.85 -7.98
CA ALA A 93 8.27 -5.10 -7.11
C ALA A 93 7.68 -3.83 -7.78
N SER A 94 8.42 -3.16 -8.65
CA SER A 94 7.91 -1.99 -9.40
C SER A 94 6.82 -2.38 -10.39
N ALA A 95 6.97 -3.53 -11.06
CA ALA A 95 5.94 -4.08 -11.95
C ALA A 95 4.69 -4.47 -11.15
N TRP A 96 4.86 -5.11 -9.99
CA TRP A 96 3.76 -5.44 -9.09
C TRP A 96 3.04 -4.21 -8.51
N SER A 97 3.76 -3.17 -8.09
CA SER A 97 3.13 -1.91 -7.65
C SER A 97 2.35 -1.24 -8.78
N HIS A 98 2.85 -1.29 -10.01
CA HIS A 98 2.14 -0.75 -11.17
C HIS A 98 0.90 -1.58 -11.52
N TRP A 99 1.03 -2.90 -11.55
CA TRP A 99 -0.09 -3.83 -11.69
C TRP A 99 -1.18 -3.59 -10.65
N ALA A 100 -0.79 -3.34 -9.38
CA ALA A 100 -1.73 -3.05 -8.31
C ALA A 100 -2.57 -1.80 -8.59
N MET A 101 -1.97 -0.73 -9.09
CA MET A 101 -2.68 0.50 -9.47
C MET A 101 -3.64 0.23 -10.64
N ALA A 102 -3.15 -0.42 -11.71
CA ALA A 102 -3.98 -0.75 -12.87
C ALA A 102 -5.16 -1.67 -12.49
N SER A 103 -4.94 -2.63 -11.59
CA SER A 103 -5.98 -3.52 -11.08
C SER A 103 -6.98 -2.79 -10.18
N ALA A 104 -6.53 -1.81 -9.40
CA ALA A 104 -7.42 -1.00 -8.56
C ALA A 104 -8.34 -0.09 -9.38
N LEU A 105 -7.93 0.31 -10.59
CA LEU A 105 -8.78 1.05 -11.53
C LEU A 105 -9.91 0.21 -12.14
N GLY A 106 -9.92 -1.12 -11.94
CA GLY A 106 -10.95 -2.03 -12.46
C GLY A 106 -11.14 -1.88 -13.97
N THR A 107 -10.23 -2.43 -14.77
CA THR A 107 -10.20 -2.21 -16.22
C THR A 107 -11.57 -2.44 -16.89
N PRO A 108 -12.16 -1.42 -17.54
CA PRO A 108 -13.30 -1.60 -18.42
C PRO A 108 -12.76 -1.98 -19.81
N ARG A 109 -12.47 -3.26 -20.04
CA ARG A 109 -12.56 -3.95 -21.34
C ARG A 109 -12.20 -5.42 -21.16
N MET A 110 -13.14 -6.28 -21.52
CA MET A 110 -13.02 -7.75 -21.41
C MET A 110 -11.88 -8.39 -22.22
N ASP A 111 -11.10 -7.61 -22.99
CA ASP A 111 -10.00 -8.12 -23.83
C ASP A 111 -8.59 -7.90 -23.28
N ASP A 112 -8.38 -6.99 -22.30
CA ASP A 112 -7.05 -6.69 -21.72
C ASP A 112 -7.04 -6.95 -20.21
N ALA A 113 -7.19 -8.21 -19.80
CA ALA A 113 -6.89 -8.59 -18.43
C ALA A 113 -5.42 -8.25 -18.12
N VAL A 114 -5.18 -7.38 -17.15
CA VAL A 114 -3.81 -7.01 -16.75
C VAL A 114 -3.14 -8.26 -16.18
N LEU A 115 -2.27 -8.89 -16.99
CA LEU A 115 -1.58 -10.12 -16.61
C LEU A 115 -0.76 -9.91 -15.34
N GLU A 116 -0.90 -10.83 -14.38
CA GLU A 116 -0.09 -10.84 -13.17
C GLU A 116 1.39 -10.97 -13.54
N PRO A 117 2.29 -10.12 -13.00
CA PRO A 117 3.73 -10.30 -13.17
C PRO A 117 4.21 -11.60 -12.50
N ASP A 118 5.43 -12.05 -12.82
CA ASP A 118 6.02 -13.24 -12.19
C ASP A 118 6.24 -13.04 -10.67
N THR A 119 6.11 -14.13 -9.90
CA THR A 119 6.35 -14.23 -8.45
C THR A 119 7.49 -15.15 -8.05
N ALA A 120 8.17 -15.82 -9.00
CA ALA A 120 9.24 -16.78 -8.67
C ALA A 120 10.34 -16.15 -7.80
N TRP A 121 10.69 -14.89 -8.06
CA TRP A 121 11.66 -14.11 -7.27
C TRP A 121 11.24 -13.92 -5.81
N LEU A 122 9.94 -13.86 -5.53
CA LEU A 122 9.39 -13.70 -4.18
C LEU A 122 9.26 -15.05 -3.47
N GLU A 123 8.82 -16.08 -4.20
CA GLU A 123 8.70 -17.46 -3.71
C GLU A 123 10.03 -17.99 -3.18
N GLN A 124 11.10 -17.76 -3.94
CA GLN A 124 12.45 -18.25 -3.64
C GLN A 124 13.21 -17.35 -2.66
N ALA A 125 12.66 -16.18 -2.29
CA ALA A 125 13.37 -15.22 -1.47
C ALA A 125 13.60 -15.75 -0.03
N PRO A 126 14.80 -15.52 0.56
CA PRO A 126 14.99 -15.75 2.00
C PRO A 126 14.07 -14.84 2.80
N TRP A 127 13.67 -15.25 4.00
CA TRP A 127 12.61 -14.59 4.78
C TRP A 127 12.81 -13.08 4.99
N GLN A 128 14.06 -12.61 5.09
CA GLN A 128 14.38 -11.18 5.22
C GLN A 128 14.01 -10.41 3.96
N ALA A 129 14.46 -10.90 2.81
CA ALA A 129 14.17 -10.30 1.50
C ALA A 129 12.66 -10.42 1.21
N PHE A 130 12.07 -11.59 1.46
CA PHE A 130 10.64 -11.82 1.34
C PHE A 130 9.81 -10.77 2.10
N THR A 131 10.08 -10.55 3.39
CA THR A 131 9.32 -9.58 4.19
C THR A 131 9.60 -8.13 3.77
N HIS A 132 10.83 -7.82 3.33
CA HIS A 132 11.13 -6.50 2.78
C HIS A 132 10.32 -6.22 1.51
N GLN A 133 10.22 -7.21 0.62
CA GLN A 133 9.50 -7.06 -0.64
C GLN A 133 7.99 -7.00 -0.42
N LEU A 134 7.44 -7.81 0.49
CA LEU A 134 6.05 -7.63 0.93
C LEU A 134 5.80 -6.24 1.53
N SER A 135 6.75 -5.70 2.30
CA SER A 135 6.62 -4.32 2.79
C SER A 135 6.49 -3.30 1.65
N VAL A 136 7.35 -3.38 0.62
CA VAL A 136 7.23 -2.54 -0.59
C VAL A 136 5.87 -2.73 -1.27
N LEU A 137 5.35 -3.96 -1.26
CA LEU A 137 4.09 -4.36 -1.87
C LEU A 137 2.87 -4.29 -0.93
N ALA A 138 2.96 -3.57 0.20
CA ALA A 138 1.86 -3.45 1.16
C ALA A 138 0.51 -2.99 0.57
N PRO A 139 0.44 -2.18 -0.49
CA PRO A 139 -0.85 -1.87 -1.14
C PRO A 139 -1.60 -3.09 -1.69
N LEU A 140 -0.91 -4.22 -1.92
CA LEU A 140 -1.53 -5.49 -2.34
C LEU A 140 -2.16 -6.27 -1.18
N ALA A 141 -1.84 -5.94 0.08
CA ALA A 141 -2.44 -6.53 1.26
C ALA A 141 -3.86 -5.96 1.46
N ARG A 142 -4.83 -6.57 0.79
CA ARG A 142 -6.25 -6.21 0.84
C ARG A 142 -7.10 -7.46 1.11
N PRO A 143 -8.24 -7.35 1.81
CA PRO A 143 -9.20 -8.43 1.94
C PRO A 143 -9.62 -8.97 0.57
N ALA A 144 -9.85 -10.28 0.46
CA ALA A 144 -10.32 -10.97 -0.75
C ALA A 144 -9.47 -10.76 -2.03
N SER A 145 -8.30 -10.12 -1.94
CA SER A 145 -7.40 -9.94 -3.08
C SER A 145 -6.68 -11.26 -3.40
N ALA A 146 -7.06 -11.88 -4.51
CA ALA A 146 -6.55 -13.19 -4.90
C ALA A 146 -5.22 -13.15 -5.69
N SER A 147 -4.44 -12.07 -5.62
CA SER A 147 -3.26 -11.93 -6.48
C SER A 147 -2.16 -12.96 -6.21
N ALA A 148 -1.28 -13.23 -7.18
CA ALA A 148 -0.16 -14.16 -6.98
C ALA A 148 0.68 -13.81 -5.74
N VAL A 149 0.96 -12.53 -5.50
CA VAL A 149 1.68 -12.08 -4.29
C VAL A 149 0.92 -12.45 -3.01
N ASN A 150 -0.41 -12.30 -2.98
CA ASN A 150 -1.23 -12.71 -1.84
C ASN A 150 -1.15 -14.22 -1.61
N ARG A 151 -1.19 -15.01 -2.70
CA ARG A 151 -1.00 -16.47 -2.63
C ARG A 151 0.38 -16.82 -2.07
N VAL A 152 1.46 -16.18 -2.50
CA VAL A 152 2.80 -16.47 -1.94
C VAL A 152 2.86 -16.07 -0.45
N ALA A 153 2.27 -14.93 -0.08
CA ALA A 153 2.20 -14.47 1.30
C ALA A 153 1.47 -15.45 2.24
N SER A 154 0.36 -16.04 1.78
CA SER A 154 -0.44 -17.00 2.57
C SER A 154 0.29 -18.29 2.91
N HIS A 155 1.32 -18.67 2.14
CA HIS A 155 2.13 -19.85 2.43
C HIS A 155 3.24 -19.60 3.45
N ARG A 156 3.54 -18.34 3.79
CA ARG A 156 4.72 -17.97 4.60
C ARG A 156 4.44 -16.98 5.76
N PRO A 157 3.33 -17.10 6.52
CA PRO A 157 3.00 -16.15 7.59
C PRO A 157 4.07 -16.05 8.69
N ALA A 158 4.76 -17.16 9.02
CA ALA A 158 5.84 -17.17 10.00
C ALA A 158 7.05 -16.32 9.58
N ASP A 159 7.35 -16.24 8.28
CA ASP A 159 8.44 -15.40 7.78
C ASP A 159 8.09 -13.91 7.88
N VAL A 160 6.84 -13.55 7.56
CA VAL A 160 6.33 -12.19 7.73
C VAL A 160 6.34 -11.78 9.21
N ALA A 161 5.94 -12.68 10.11
CA ALA A 161 5.99 -12.45 11.56
C ALA A 161 7.42 -12.20 12.06
N ARG A 162 8.40 -12.99 11.59
CA ARG A 162 9.83 -12.76 11.91
C ARG A 162 10.31 -11.40 11.40
N GLY A 163 9.91 -11.03 10.18
CA GLY A 163 10.25 -9.74 9.59
C GLY A 163 9.62 -8.56 10.33
N PHE A 164 8.37 -8.69 10.77
CA PHE A 164 7.69 -7.71 11.63
C PHE A 164 8.48 -7.45 12.92
N VAL A 165 8.82 -8.51 13.66
CA VAL A 165 9.60 -8.40 14.91
C VAL A 165 11.00 -7.82 14.65
N ARG A 166 11.64 -8.25 13.55
CA ARG A 166 12.95 -7.68 13.16
C ARG A 166 12.85 -6.18 12.87
N ALA A 167 11.83 -5.74 12.14
CA ALA A 167 11.62 -4.33 11.82
C ALA A 167 11.35 -3.50 13.08
N VAL A 168 10.54 -4.02 14.02
CA VAL A 168 10.32 -3.40 15.35
C VAL A 168 11.65 -3.19 16.07
N ARG A 169 12.48 -4.23 16.16
CA ARG A 169 13.78 -4.16 16.85
C ARG A 169 14.75 -3.17 16.19
N ARG A 170 14.62 -2.93 14.88
CA ARG A 170 15.41 -1.96 14.14
C ARG A 170 14.81 -0.56 14.12
N ARG A 171 13.63 -0.37 14.72
CA ARG A 171 12.85 0.88 14.69
C ARG A 171 12.51 1.32 13.26
N ASP A 172 12.37 0.37 12.34
CA ASP A 172 11.86 0.64 10.99
C ASP A 172 10.33 0.58 11.02
N TRP A 173 9.73 1.64 11.54
CA TRP A 173 8.29 1.69 11.79
C TRP A 173 7.45 1.56 10.53
N LEU A 174 7.95 2.06 9.40
CA LEU A 174 7.26 1.93 8.12
C LEU A 174 7.27 0.48 7.63
N GLN A 175 8.42 -0.20 7.68
CA GLN A 175 8.45 -1.64 7.36
C GLN A 175 7.59 -2.45 8.32
N THR A 176 7.60 -2.11 9.62
CA THR A 176 6.77 -2.78 10.61
C THR A 176 5.28 -2.62 10.31
N ALA A 177 4.79 -1.40 10.05
CA ALA A 177 3.38 -1.16 9.77
C ALA A 177 2.92 -1.88 8.49
N ARG A 178 3.77 -1.89 7.46
CA ARG A 178 3.52 -2.60 6.20
C ARG A 178 3.48 -4.11 6.35
N ALA A 179 4.42 -4.69 7.10
CA ALA A 179 4.39 -6.11 7.44
C ALA A 179 3.18 -6.46 8.32
N GLY A 180 2.83 -5.57 9.25
CA GLY A 180 1.65 -5.69 10.11
C GLY A 180 0.34 -5.72 9.32
N ARG A 181 0.22 -4.90 8.26
CA ARG A 181 -0.91 -4.95 7.33
C ARG A 181 -1.01 -6.27 6.57
N TRP A 182 0.11 -6.84 6.13
CA TRP A 182 0.10 -8.20 5.56
C TRP A 182 -0.39 -9.21 6.59
N LEU A 183 0.15 -9.20 7.81
CA LEU A 183 -0.28 -10.12 8.86
C LEU A 183 -1.77 -9.98 9.20
N ALA A 184 -2.37 -8.81 9.00
CA ALA A 184 -3.81 -8.61 9.16
C ALA A 184 -4.65 -9.34 8.10
N THR A 185 -4.11 -9.62 6.91
CA THR A 185 -4.81 -10.34 5.83
C THR A 185 -4.49 -11.83 5.78
N LEU A 186 -3.49 -12.30 6.54
CA LEU A 186 -3.04 -13.68 6.48
C LEU A 186 -3.72 -14.54 7.54
N ASP A 187 -4.09 -15.75 7.14
CA ASP A 187 -4.42 -16.82 8.07
C ASP A 187 -3.15 -17.38 8.73
N ARG A 188 -3.32 -18.08 9.86
CA ARG A 188 -2.26 -18.82 10.56
C ARG A 188 -1.08 -17.94 11.02
N VAL A 189 -1.33 -16.67 11.32
CA VAL A 189 -0.37 -15.84 12.05
C VAL A 189 -0.16 -16.43 13.46
N PRO A 190 1.09 -16.61 13.93
CA PRO A 190 1.32 -17.17 15.26
C PRO A 190 0.69 -16.32 16.36
N ASP A 191 -0.12 -16.92 17.23
CA ASP A 191 -0.77 -16.20 18.35
C ASP A 191 0.24 -15.55 19.30
N THR A 192 1.40 -16.20 19.47
CA THR A 192 2.52 -15.71 20.29
C THR A 192 3.14 -14.41 19.75
N LEU A 193 2.84 -14.01 18.51
CA LEU A 193 3.25 -12.72 17.98
C LEU A 193 2.57 -11.56 18.70
N GLY A 194 1.35 -11.75 19.20
CA GLY A 194 0.56 -10.66 19.80
C GLY A 194 0.33 -9.51 18.82
N LEU A 195 -0.08 -9.81 17.59
CA LEU A 195 -0.16 -8.82 16.49
C LEU A 195 -0.92 -7.55 16.87
N ALA A 196 -2.05 -7.66 17.57
CA ALA A 196 -2.84 -6.51 18.01
C ALA A 196 -1.99 -5.53 18.86
N ALA A 197 -1.42 -6.04 19.96
CA ALA A 197 -0.57 -5.26 20.84
C ALA A 197 0.70 -4.75 20.11
N GLY A 198 1.22 -5.53 19.17
CA GLY A 198 2.34 -5.12 18.31
C GLY A 198 1.99 -3.92 17.42
N LEU A 199 0.81 -3.88 16.82
CA LEU A 199 0.34 -2.75 16.03
C LEU A 199 0.08 -1.51 16.90
N ASP A 200 -0.51 -1.68 18.08
CA ASP A 200 -0.72 -0.60 19.04
C ASP A 200 0.61 0.02 19.50
N PHE A 201 1.61 -0.83 19.78
CA PHE A 201 2.97 -0.38 20.09
C PHE A 201 3.58 0.45 18.94
N VAL A 202 3.39 0.02 17.69
CA VAL A 202 3.92 0.73 16.52
C VAL A 202 3.17 2.03 16.28
N GLN A 203 1.87 2.11 16.58
CA GLN A 203 1.11 3.36 16.55
C GLN A 203 1.68 4.39 17.53
N LEU A 204 2.08 3.96 18.74
CA LEU A 204 2.69 4.82 19.74
C LEU A 204 4.11 5.25 19.35
N MET A 205 4.91 4.35 18.78
CA MET A 205 6.32 4.59 18.49
C MET A 205 6.61 5.19 17.11
N GLY A 206 5.71 4.99 16.13
CA GLY A 206 5.84 5.44 14.75
C GLY A 206 5.71 6.95 14.56
N GLY A 207 5.32 7.67 15.61
CA GLY A 207 5.16 9.12 15.59
C GLY A 207 4.04 9.57 14.63
N GLN A 208 4.19 10.78 14.10
CA GLN A 208 3.23 11.42 13.19
C GLN A 208 3.59 11.18 11.70
N ASP A 209 4.20 10.05 11.35
CA ASP A 209 4.43 9.71 9.93
C ASP A 209 3.10 9.18 9.32
N PRO A 210 2.47 9.93 8.40
CA PRO A 210 1.18 9.54 7.84
C PRO A 210 1.25 8.24 7.03
N ARG A 211 2.42 7.87 6.51
CA ARG A 211 2.61 6.59 5.81
C ARG A 211 2.58 5.41 6.77
N VAL A 212 3.06 5.60 8.00
CA VAL A 212 2.94 4.58 9.06
C VAL A 212 1.46 4.47 9.46
N ALA A 213 0.82 5.60 9.74
CA ALA A 213 -0.59 5.66 10.11
C ALA A 213 -1.52 5.01 9.06
N LEU A 214 -1.26 5.23 7.77
CA LEU A 214 -1.96 4.59 6.65
C LEU A 214 -2.02 3.07 6.80
N HIS A 215 -0.86 2.42 6.95
CA HIS A 215 -0.80 0.97 7.00
C HIS A 215 -1.34 0.40 8.31
N LEU A 216 -1.18 1.10 9.44
CA LEU A 216 -1.78 0.70 10.72
C LEU A 216 -3.31 0.79 10.67
N ARG A 217 -3.85 1.88 10.12
CA ARG A 217 -5.29 2.06 9.97
C ARG A 217 -5.90 1.01 9.04
N ALA A 218 -5.26 0.75 7.90
CA ALA A 218 -5.65 -0.32 6.99
C ALA A 218 -5.65 -1.69 7.71
N ALA A 219 -4.59 -2.02 8.44
CA ALA A 219 -4.50 -3.26 9.21
C ALA A 219 -5.63 -3.39 10.25
N GLY A 220 -5.98 -2.30 10.94
CA GLY A 220 -7.08 -2.26 11.91
C GLY A 220 -8.46 -2.50 11.28
N LEU A 221 -8.75 -1.85 10.15
CA LEU A 221 -10.01 -2.03 9.42
C LEU A 221 -10.16 -3.47 8.89
N ILE A 222 -9.08 -4.04 8.36
CA ILE A 222 -9.05 -5.43 7.89
C ILE A 222 -9.35 -6.40 9.04
N ARG A 223 -8.69 -6.23 10.19
CA ARG A 223 -8.86 -7.14 11.35
C ARG A 223 -10.21 -7.04 12.04
N SER A 224 -10.82 -5.85 12.04
CA SER A 224 -12.11 -5.63 12.68
C SER A 224 -13.29 -6.16 11.84
N GLY A 225 -13.05 -6.62 10.61
CA GLY A 225 -14.11 -7.02 9.69
C GLY A 225 -14.97 -5.85 9.22
N GLN A 226 -14.52 -4.61 9.45
CA GLN A 226 -15.18 -3.40 8.94
C GLN A 226 -14.92 -3.19 7.45
N ALA A 227 -13.97 -3.94 6.87
CA ALA A 227 -13.80 -4.02 5.43
C ALA A 227 -14.86 -4.94 4.82
N ARG A 228 -15.60 -4.43 3.84
CA ARG A 228 -16.66 -5.16 3.12
C ARG A 228 -16.11 -6.01 1.99
#